data_AF-A0AAD5DY71-F1
#
_entry.id   AF-A0AAD5DY71-F1
#
_cell.length_a   1.000
_cell.length_b   1.000
_cell.length_c   1.000
_cell.angle_alpha   90.00
_cell.angle_beta   90.00
_cell.angle_gamma   90.00
#
_symmetry.space_group_name_H-M   'P 1'
#
loop_
_entity.id
_entity.type
_entity.pdbx_description
1 polymer ?
#
loop_
_entity_poly.entity_id
_entity_poly.type
_entity_poly.pdbx_seq_one_letter_code
_entity_poly.pdbx_strand_id
1 'polypeptide(L)'
;MASLRSAARLTKNARSLLSRVAGFELPAAAGTALRTTPAALRAFSAAAEPAKAPIIENEMFCYQCEQTKSGTGCTTIGVCGKTPETAYLQDLLTYSLKGLACWTDFAAKQGVEVPAEVYSFLHAATFATLTNVNFDDARFKEYVSQCHELRDGIESMVRAKGVEASPTTPANLPWFDLLAHPAAWKLNAGYLQGATKEQLVNLGKMTSLEHRRHVVDPTLLGLHEMITYGLRGLCAYSHHAEVLGQRDADVDKFVAEAYAFLCSEDALDLGKVLGMVDAAGAAGLKAMKILDEGHVSKFGHPEPTQVRITPKKGKAILISGHDMQDTFDLLVQTEGKGVNVWTHGELLPAHGYPALKKRFPHLQKAVAVLLTLLHLGVKNIRIGPKAPAFLTPESLKVVVDTYGLKVTDVKDPAADVAAMMSGN
;
A
#
# COMPACT_ATOMS: atom_id res chain seq x y z
N MET A 1 6.44 -10.82 1.72
CA MET A 1 6.49 -10.50 0.26
C MET A 1 5.31 -11.16 -0.46
N ALA A 2 4.07 -10.85 -0.05
CA ALA A 2 2.84 -11.39 -0.65
C ALA A 2 2.12 -10.28 -1.46
N SER A 3 1.62 -10.64 -2.64
CA SER A 3 0.69 -9.95 -3.54
C SER A 3 1.06 -8.61 -4.24
N LEU A 4 2.33 -8.37 -4.60
CA LEU A 4 2.65 -7.33 -5.61
C LEU A 4 2.35 -7.78 -7.06
N ARG A 5 1.95 -9.04 -7.29
CA ARG A 5 1.62 -9.55 -8.64
C ARG A 5 0.24 -9.11 -9.12
N SER A 6 -0.72 -8.87 -8.22
CA SER A 6 -2.04 -8.29 -8.56
C SER A 6 -1.88 -6.84 -9.03
N ALA A 7 -1.16 -6.02 -8.25
CA ALA A 7 -0.79 -4.66 -8.66
C ALA A 7 0.03 -4.66 -9.97
N ALA A 8 0.94 -5.62 -10.18
CA ALA A 8 1.71 -5.72 -11.43
C ALA A 8 0.87 -6.18 -12.64
N ARG A 9 -0.20 -6.96 -12.45
CA ARG A 9 -1.16 -7.30 -13.52
C ARG A 9 -2.00 -6.08 -13.89
N LEU A 10 -2.42 -5.28 -12.92
CA LEU A 10 -3.07 -3.99 -13.18
C LEU A 10 -2.11 -3.00 -13.86
N THR A 11 -0.83 -2.91 -13.47
CA THR A 11 0.11 -1.97 -14.12
C THR A 11 0.61 -2.42 -15.50
N LYS A 12 0.77 -3.73 -15.77
CA LYS A 12 1.10 -4.21 -17.13
C LYS A 12 -0.10 -4.17 -18.06
N ASN A 13 -1.31 -4.40 -17.56
CA ASN A 13 -2.53 -4.33 -18.37
C ASN A 13 -3.08 -2.91 -18.52
N ALA A 14 -2.77 -1.96 -17.63
CA ALA A 14 -3.22 -0.56 -17.79
C ALA A 14 -2.70 0.05 -19.10
N ARG A 15 -1.42 -0.16 -19.45
CA ARG A 15 -0.88 0.33 -20.74
C ARG A 15 -1.56 -0.27 -21.98
N SER A 16 -2.12 -1.48 -21.88
CA SER A 16 -2.79 -2.15 -23.01
C SER A 16 -4.33 -2.08 -22.96
N LEU A 17 -4.92 -1.67 -21.84
CA LEU A 17 -6.36 -1.41 -21.68
C LEU A 17 -6.70 0.08 -21.93
N LEU A 18 -5.80 1.01 -21.59
CA LEU A 18 -5.99 2.44 -21.86
C LEU A 18 -6.07 2.74 -23.37
N SER A 19 -5.47 1.90 -24.22
CA SER A 19 -5.63 2.00 -25.68
C SER A 19 -6.96 1.46 -26.22
N ARG A 20 -7.86 0.95 -25.35
CA ARG A 20 -9.14 0.33 -25.73
C ARG A 20 -10.38 1.05 -25.17
N VAL A 21 -10.20 2.13 -24.40
CA VAL A 21 -11.31 2.98 -23.94
C VAL A 21 -11.60 4.01 -25.03
N ALA A 22 -12.80 4.01 -25.59
CA ALA A 22 -13.20 4.97 -26.61
C ALA A 22 -13.12 6.40 -26.04
N GLY A 23 -12.24 7.23 -26.61
CA GLY A 23 -11.97 8.60 -26.13
C GLY A 23 -10.78 8.74 -25.17
N PHE A 24 -10.11 7.64 -24.80
CA PHE A 24 -8.86 7.68 -24.06
C PHE A 24 -7.68 7.46 -25.03
N GLU A 25 -7.18 8.53 -25.62
CA GLU A 25 -5.86 8.50 -26.24
C GLU A 25 -4.83 8.82 -25.15
N LEU A 26 -4.01 7.84 -24.77
CA LEU A 26 -2.67 8.15 -24.27
C LEU A 26 -2.05 9.10 -25.30
N PRO A 27 -1.48 10.25 -24.91
CA PRO A 27 -0.83 11.11 -25.88
C PRO A 27 0.14 10.24 -26.67
N ALA A 28 -0.10 10.14 -27.98
CA ALA A 28 0.85 9.51 -28.87
C ALA A 28 2.22 10.07 -28.50
N ALA A 29 3.27 9.24 -28.50
CA ALA A 29 4.62 9.75 -28.48
C ALA A 29 4.74 10.66 -29.70
N ALA A 30 4.47 11.94 -29.47
CA ALA A 30 4.39 12.93 -30.52
C ALA A 30 5.84 13.15 -30.90
N GLY A 31 6.27 12.38 -31.91
CA GLY A 31 7.47 12.63 -32.70
C GLY A 31 7.35 13.94 -33.49
N THR A 32 6.37 14.78 -33.21
CA THR A 32 6.47 16.22 -33.43
C THR A 32 7.09 16.82 -32.19
N ALA A 33 8.33 17.26 -32.29
CA ALA A 33 8.96 18.12 -31.31
C ALA A 33 8.02 19.29 -30.99
N LEU A 34 7.20 19.14 -29.94
CA LEU A 34 6.58 20.28 -29.29
C LEU A 34 7.77 21.14 -28.88
N ARG A 35 7.90 22.31 -29.49
CA ARG A 35 8.77 23.36 -28.98
C ARG A 35 8.21 23.77 -27.62
N THR A 36 8.49 22.97 -26.59
CA THR A 36 8.33 23.36 -25.21
C THR A 36 9.24 24.55 -25.02
N THR A 37 8.66 25.72 -24.79
CA THR A 37 9.43 26.93 -24.54
C THR A 37 10.32 26.71 -23.32
N PRO A 38 11.54 27.28 -23.28
CA PRO A 38 12.40 27.21 -22.10
C PRO A 38 11.70 27.67 -20.81
N ALA A 39 10.69 28.54 -20.92
CA ALA A 39 9.85 28.99 -19.81
C ALA A 39 8.96 27.87 -19.24
N ALA A 40 8.34 27.03 -20.09
CA ALA A 40 7.53 25.91 -19.64
C ALA A 40 8.42 24.86 -18.94
N LEU A 41 9.54 24.46 -19.55
CA LEU A 41 10.53 23.56 -18.94
C LEU A 41 11.07 24.09 -17.60
N ARG A 42 11.33 25.40 -17.49
CA ARG A 42 11.75 26.05 -16.24
C ARG A 42 10.64 26.04 -15.18
N ALA A 43 9.38 26.32 -15.54
CA ALA A 43 8.26 26.28 -14.61
C ALA A 43 8.04 24.88 -14.01
N PHE A 44 8.29 23.81 -14.79
CA PHE A 44 8.17 22.43 -14.31
C PHE A 44 9.36 21.94 -13.48
N SER A 45 10.57 22.47 -13.72
CA SER A 45 11.69 22.27 -12.81
C SER A 45 11.50 23.06 -11.50
N ALA A 46 10.94 24.26 -11.60
CA ALA A 46 10.59 25.10 -10.45
C ALA A 46 9.49 24.50 -9.58
N ALA A 47 8.63 23.62 -10.11
CA ALA A 47 7.67 22.86 -9.30
C ALA A 47 8.35 21.91 -8.30
N ALA A 48 9.61 21.52 -8.54
CA ALA A 48 10.43 20.78 -7.60
C ALA A 48 11.28 21.68 -6.68
N GLU A 49 11.26 23.01 -6.89
CA GLU A 49 11.99 23.97 -6.06
C GLU A 49 11.12 24.39 -4.87
N PRO A 50 11.66 24.28 -3.64
CA PRO A 50 10.90 24.64 -2.46
C PRO A 50 10.83 26.16 -2.28
N ALA A 51 9.69 26.67 -1.80
CA ALA A 51 9.52 28.09 -1.48
C ALA A 51 10.41 28.54 -0.30
N LYS A 52 10.72 27.62 0.61
CA LYS A 52 11.62 27.80 1.76
C LYS A 52 12.15 26.44 2.24
N ALA A 53 13.14 26.43 3.13
CA ALA A 53 13.64 25.18 3.70
C ALA A 53 12.60 24.51 4.63
N PRO A 54 12.49 23.17 4.63
CA PRO A 54 11.65 22.45 5.57
C PRO A 54 12.24 22.51 6.98
N ILE A 55 11.39 22.39 7.99
CA ILE A 55 11.81 22.13 9.37
C ILE A 55 11.94 20.61 9.52
N ILE A 56 13.17 20.12 9.65
CA ILE A 56 13.51 18.70 9.79
C ILE A 56 14.44 18.54 11.00
N GLU A 57 13.92 18.01 12.11
CA GLU A 57 14.71 17.76 13.33
C GLU A 57 15.11 16.29 13.44
N ASN A 58 14.38 15.40 12.76
CA ASN A 58 14.55 13.96 12.80
C ASN A 58 14.97 13.39 11.44
N GLU A 59 15.55 12.20 11.42
CA GLU A 59 15.84 11.50 10.16
C GLU A 59 14.55 11.11 9.45
N MET A 60 13.46 10.85 10.17
CA MET A 60 12.11 10.63 9.66
C MET A 60 11.06 11.03 10.70
N PHE A 61 9.78 10.99 10.35
CA PHE A 61 8.70 10.98 11.34
C PHE A 61 7.55 10.11 10.87
N CYS A 62 7.14 9.13 11.69
CA CYS A 62 5.99 8.28 11.38
C CYS A 62 5.36 7.76 12.68
N TYR A 63 4.05 7.96 12.83
CA TYR A 63 3.30 7.51 14.01
C TYR A 63 2.03 6.71 13.70
N GLN A 64 1.90 6.17 12.48
CA GLN A 64 0.65 5.53 12.02
C GLN A 64 0.31 4.19 12.67
N CYS A 65 1.23 3.58 13.44
CA CYS A 65 1.04 2.25 14.01
C CYS A 65 1.17 2.27 15.53
N GLU A 66 0.48 1.33 16.19
CA GLU A 66 0.49 1.18 17.65
C GLU A 66 1.91 1.02 18.21
N GLN A 67 2.79 0.29 17.50
CA GLN A 67 4.18 0.08 17.91
C GLN A 67 5.12 1.28 17.66
N THR A 68 4.57 2.46 17.38
CA THR A 68 5.39 3.67 17.17
C THR A 68 6.28 3.91 18.39
N LYS A 69 7.52 4.35 18.16
CA LYS A 69 8.52 4.46 19.21
C LYS A 69 7.99 5.36 20.35
N SER A 70 8.02 4.82 21.57
CA SER A 70 7.56 5.50 22.80
C SER A 70 6.11 5.99 22.77
N GLY A 71 5.27 5.49 21.85
CA GLY A 71 3.91 5.98 21.67
C GLY A 71 3.81 7.38 21.05
N THR A 72 4.91 7.95 20.55
CA THR A 72 4.95 9.35 20.05
C THR A 72 5.28 9.43 18.56
N GLY A 73 6.22 8.63 18.06
CA GLY A 73 6.70 8.75 16.68
C GLY A 73 8.05 8.07 16.48
N CYS A 74 8.21 7.37 15.35
CA CYS A 74 9.51 6.85 14.92
C CYS A 74 10.31 7.96 14.24
N THR A 75 11.49 8.30 14.79
CA THR A 75 12.29 9.46 14.38
C THR A 75 13.62 9.16 13.68
N THR A 76 14.19 7.96 13.90
CA THR A 76 15.46 7.51 13.28
C THR A 76 15.22 6.35 12.32
N ILE A 77 14.50 5.34 12.79
CA ILE A 77 14.05 4.20 11.99
C ILE A 77 12.70 3.74 12.53
N GLY A 78 11.84 3.24 11.67
CA GLY A 78 10.59 2.61 12.08
C GLY A 78 10.85 1.39 12.94
N VAL A 79 10.07 1.19 14.01
CA VAL A 79 10.06 -0.07 14.77
C VAL A 79 9.76 -1.27 13.86
N CYS A 80 8.97 -1.04 12.80
CA CYS A 80 8.68 -1.98 11.74
C CYS A 80 9.82 -2.23 10.72
N GLY A 81 10.98 -1.57 10.88
CA GLY A 81 12.11 -1.63 9.95
C GLY A 81 12.03 -0.65 8.77
N LYS A 82 11.04 0.24 8.74
CA LYS A 82 10.93 1.28 7.69
C LYS A 82 12.10 2.26 7.82
N THR A 83 12.88 2.43 6.75
CA THR A 83 14.01 3.38 6.73
C THR A 83 13.50 4.82 6.53
N PRO A 84 14.32 5.83 6.85
CA PRO A 84 14.01 7.23 6.56
C PRO A 84 13.63 7.50 5.11
N GLU A 85 14.36 6.92 4.15
CA GLU A 85 14.10 7.14 2.73
C GLU A 85 12.74 6.60 2.32
N THR A 86 12.42 5.37 2.73
CA THR A 86 11.10 4.77 2.47
C THR A 86 9.99 5.60 3.12
N ALA A 87 10.20 6.15 4.33
CA ALA A 87 9.23 7.02 4.98
C ALA A 87 8.95 8.29 4.17
N TYR A 88 9.99 9.00 3.72
CA TYR A 88 9.82 10.20 2.89
C TYR A 88 9.22 9.88 1.52
N LEU A 89 9.52 8.73 0.92
CA LEU A 89 8.89 8.30 -0.32
C LEU A 89 7.40 7.99 -0.15
N GLN A 90 6.98 7.48 1.02
CA GLN A 90 5.55 7.31 1.36
C GLN A 90 4.84 8.67 1.58
N ASP A 91 5.52 9.65 2.17
CA ASP A 91 5.00 11.02 2.31
C ASP A 91 4.83 11.68 0.94
N LEU A 92 5.84 11.55 0.05
CA LEU A 92 5.78 12.04 -1.33
C LEU A 92 4.64 11.39 -2.12
N LEU A 93 4.46 10.08 -1.98
CA LEU A 93 3.34 9.37 -2.60
C LEU A 93 2.00 9.89 -2.07
N THR A 94 1.87 10.09 -0.76
CA THR A 94 0.63 10.64 -0.16
C THR A 94 0.33 12.04 -0.70
N TYR A 95 1.35 12.88 -0.90
CA TYR A 95 1.22 14.19 -1.54
C TYR A 95 0.77 14.10 -3.01
N SER A 96 1.33 13.16 -3.76
CA SER A 96 0.98 12.92 -5.16
C SER A 96 -0.46 12.39 -5.30
N LEU A 97 -0.88 11.52 -4.38
CA LEU A 97 -2.25 11.00 -4.30
C LEU A 97 -3.26 12.11 -4.01
N LYS A 98 -2.93 13.07 -3.14
CA LYS A 98 -3.74 14.28 -2.92
C LYS A 98 -3.95 15.06 -4.22
N GLY A 99 -2.91 15.23 -5.03
CA GLY A 99 -3.01 15.89 -6.34
C GLY A 99 -3.93 15.15 -7.32
N LEU A 100 -3.75 13.82 -7.45
CA LEU A 100 -4.64 12.98 -8.26
C LEU A 100 -6.09 13.05 -7.78
N ALA A 101 -6.31 12.95 -6.47
CA ALA A 101 -7.62 12.98 -5.85
C ALA A 101 -8.34 14.32 -6.04
N CYS A 102 -7.64 15.46 -5.90
CA CYS A 102 -8.20 16.79 -6.17
C CYS A 102 -8.76 16.89 -7.59
N TRP A 103 -8.01 16.40 -8.59
CA TRP A 103 -8.48 16.38 -9.98
C TRP A 103 -9.61 15.37 -10.20
N THR A 104 -9.54 14.20 -9.56
CA THR A 104 -10.55 13.15 -9.66
C THR A 104 -11.91 13.60 -9.10
N ASP A 105 -11.91 14.16 -7.89
CA ASP A 105 -13.10 14.72 -7.24
C ASP A 105 -13.67 15.90 -8.05
N PHE A 106 -12.80 16.81 -8.50
CA PHE A 106 -13.20 17.93 -9.35
C PHE A 106 -13.86 17.45 -10.65
N ALA A 107 -13.23 16.52 -11.37
CA ALA A 107 -13.76 15.97 -12.61
C ALA A 107 -15.16 15.36 -12.41
N ALA A 108 -15.35 14.56 -11.36
CA ALA A 108 -16.64 13.99 -11.01
C ALA A 108 -17.70 15.07 -10.73
N LYS A 109 -17.34 16.15 -10.01
CA LYS A 109 -18.23 17.31 -9.74
C LYS A 109 -18.57 18.11 -11.00
N GLN A 110 -17.71 18.10 -12.01
CA GLN A 110 -17.98 18.66 -13.35
C GLN A 110 -18.73 17.67 -14.26
N GLY A 111 -19.17 16.53 -13.71
CA GLY A 111 -19.86 15.45 -14.41
C GLY A 111 -18.99 14.73 -15.44
N VAL A 112 -17.67 14.86 -15.39
CA VAL A 112 -16.75 14.06 -16.22
C VAL A 112 -16.76 12.64 -15.64
N GLU A 113 -16.97 11.65 -16.50
CA GLU A 113 -16.90 10.25 -16.09
C GLU A 113 -15.44 9.86 -15.86
N VAL A 114 -15.09 9.61 -14.60
CA VAL A 114 -13.74 9.20 -14.22
C VAL A 114 -13.58 7.70 -14.47
N PRO A 115 -12.54 7.27 -15.20
CA PRO A 115 -12.29 5.85 -15.43
C PRO A 115 -12.05 5.07 -14.14
N ALA A 116 -12.57 3.84 -14.11
CA ALA A 116 -12.53 2.96 -12.95
C ALA A 116 -11.09 2.71 -12.45
N GLU A 117 -10.13 2.59 -13.36
CA GLU A 117 -8.71 2.38 -13.09
C GLU A 117 -8.06 3.49 -12.26
N VAL A 118 -8.59 4.72 -12.33
CA VAL A 118 -8.08 5.84 -11.52
C VAL A 118 -8.36 5.60 -10.04
N TYR A 119 -9.57 5.16 -9.72
CA TYR A 119 -9.95 4.80 -8.36
C TYR A 119 -9.25 3.51 -7.89
N SER A 120 -9.13 2.50 -8.76
CA SER A 120 -8.36 1.27 -8.45
C SER A 120 -6.91 1.60 -8.10
N PHE A 121 -6.30 2.54 -8.82
CA PHE A 121 -4.97 3.04 -8.53
C PHE A 121 -4.91 3.83 -7.22
N LEU A 122 -5.86 4.74 -6.96
CA LEU A 122 -5.97 5.45 -5.68
C LEU A 122 -6.01 4.46 -4.52
N HIS A 123 -6.85 3.41 -4.60
CA HIS A 123 -6.93 2.38 -3.57
C HIS A 123 -5.59 1.64 -3.38
N ALA A 124 -5.01 1.12 -4.47
CA ALA A 124 -3.79 0.31 -4.40
C ALA A 124 -2.57 1.13 -3.91
N ALA A 125 -2.42 2.36 -4.39
CA ALA A 125 -1.31 3.23 -4.01
C ALA A 125 -1.45 3.75 -2.58
N THR A 126 -2.67 4.08 -2.12
CA THR A 126 -2.92 4.41 -0.71
C THR A 126 -2.62 3.20 0.18
N PHE A 127 -3.07 1.99 -0.17
CA PHE A 127 -2.78 0.76 0.57
C PHE A 127 -1.27 0.47 0.64
N ALA A 128 -0.50 0.76 -0.40
CA ALA A 128 0.95 0.58 -0.41
C ALA A 128 1.72 1.38 0.66
N THR A 129 1.09 2.39 1.27
CA THR A 129 1.69 3.20 2.36
C THR A 129 1.33 2.70 3.77
N LEU A 130 0.49 1.67 3.89
CA LEU A 130 0.13 1.05 5.16
C LEU A 130 1.34 0.29 5.76
N THR A 131 1.39 0.21 7.09
CA THR A 131 2.46 -0.47 7.85
C THR A 131 2.69 -1.91 7.36
N ASN A 132 3.95 -2.28 7.16
CA ASN A 132 4.38 -3.61 6.72
C ASN A 132 3.91 -4.06 5.32
N VAL A 133 3.44 -3.15 4.47
CA VAL A 133 2.98 -3.48 3.11
C VAL A 133 4.11 -3.40 2.09
N ASN A 134 4.78 -2.26 1.96
CA ASN A 134 5.81 -2.07 0.94
C ASN A 134 7.03 -1.28 1.44
N PHE A 135 8.21 -1.84 1.21
CA PHE A 135 9.52 -1.28 1.56
C PHE A 135 10.44 -1.14 0.34
N ASP A 136 9.90 -1.31 -0.87
CA ASP A 136 10.64 -1.16 -2.12
C ASP A 136 10.58 0.29 -2.60
N ASP A 137 11.68 1.02 -2.43
CA ASP A 137 11.81 2.42 -2.82
C ASP A 137 11.56 2.65 -4.32
N ALA A 138 11.95 1.70 -5.19
CA ALA A 138 11.75 1.83 -6.62
C ALA A 138 10.26 1.81 -6.98
N ARG A 139 9.46 1.04 -6.24
CA ARG A 139 7.99 1.01 -6.41
C ARG A 139 7.34 2.35 -6.06
N PHE A 140 7.85 3.08 -5.07
CA PHE A 140 7.30 4.40 -4.74
C PHE A 140 7.55 5.42 -5.85
N LYS A 141 8.70 5.37 -6.53
CA LYS A 141 8.93 6.17 -7.76
C LYS A 141 7.91 5.85 -8.84
N GLU A 142 7.60 4.58 -9.07
CA GLU A 142 6.59 4.16 -10.05
C GLU A 142 5.19 4.67 -9.68
N TYR A 143 4.80 4.58 -8.41
CA TYR A 143 3.50 5.09 -7.93
C TYR A 143 3.41 6.61 -8.05
N VAL A 144 4.44 7.36 -7.64
CA VAL A 144 4.47 8.82 -7.81
C VAL A 144 4.32 9.18 -9.29
N SER A 145 5.04 8.48 -10.17
CA SER A 145 4.96 8.73 -11.61
C SER A 145 3.55 8.50 -12.17
N GLN A 146 2.92 7.39 -11.77
CA GLN A 146 1.54 7.07 -12.18
C GLN A 146 0.52 8.06 -11.61
N CYS A 147 0.72 8.60 -10.40
CA CYS A 147 -0.15 9.66 -9.87
C CYS A 147 -0.18 10.87 -10.81
N HIS A 148 0.99 11.32 -11.27
CA HIS A 148 1.09 12.47 -12.17
C HIS A 148 0.53 12.17 -13.56
N GLU A 149 0.80 10.99 -14.12
CA GLU A 149 0.25 10.55 -15.42
C GLU A 149 -1.28 10.51 -15.41
N LEU A 150 -1.86 9.87 -14.39
CA LEU A 150 -3.32 9.81 -14.25
C LEU A 150 -3.91 11.20 -14.00
N ARG A 151 -3.26 12.04 -13.19
CA ARG A 151 -3.72 13.42 -12.93
C ARG A 151 -3.76 14.24 -14.22
N ASP A 152 -2.70 14.19 -15.03
CA ASP A 152 -2.64 14.86 -16.34
C ASP A 152 -3.72 14.33 -17.29
N GLY A 153 -4.00 13.03 -17.26
CA GLY A 153 -5.10 12.40 -17.99
C GLY A 153 -6.48 12.91 -17.57
N ILE A 154 -6.75 13.00 -16.26
CA ILE A 154 -7.99 13.59 -15.73
C ILE A 154 -8.15 15.05 -16.16
N GLU A 155 -7.08 15.85 -16.03
CA GLU A 155 -7.10 17.25 -16.49
C GLU A 155 -7.44 17.34 -17.98
N SER A 156 -6.85 16.49 -18.81
CA SER A 156 -7.15 16.44 -20.25
C SER A 156 -8.60 16.10 -20.54
N MET A 157 -9.20 15.15 -19.80
CA MET A 157 -10.62 14.80 -19.94
C MET A 157 -11.56 15.94 -19.52
N VAL A 158 -11.21 16.67 -18.45
CA VAL A 158 -11.93 17.87 -18.01
C VAL A 158 -11.92 18.94 -19.10
N ARG A 159 -10.74 19.21 -19.70
CA ARG A 159 -10.59 20.17 -20.80
C ARG A 159 -11.34 19.74 -22.05
N ALA A 160 -11.29 18.45 -22.40
CA ALA A 160 -12.02 17.91 -23.55
C ALA A 160 -13.54 18.06 -23.41
N LYS A 161 -14.06 18.12 -22.19
CA LYS A 161 -15.48 18.43 -21.90
C LYS A 161 -15.81 19.93 -21.96
N GLY A 162 -14.84 20.79 -22.29
CA GLY A 162 -15.01 22.24 -22.36
C GLY A 162 -14.97 22.95 -21.00
N VAL A 163 -14.46 22.29 -19.95
CA VAL A 163 -14.32 22.89 -18.62
C VAL A 163 -12.93 23.51 -18.49
N GLU A 164 -12.88 24.84 -18.53
CA GLU A 164 -11.64 25.62 -18.37
C GLU A 164 -11.19 25.74 -16.90
N ALA A 165 -12.13 25.60 -15.96
CA ALA A 165 -11.84 25.68 -14.53
C ALA A 165 -10.94 24.53 -14.05
N SER A 166 -10.22 24.77 -12.95
CA SER A 166 -9.34 23.80 -12.28
C SER A 166 -9.79 23.61 -10.83
N PRO A 167 -9.34 22.55 -10.14
CA PRO A 167 -9.53 22.44 -8.70
C PRO A 167 -8.96 23.68 -7.97
N THR A 168 -9.60 24.08 -6.89
CA THR A 168 -9.16 25.22 -6.08
C THR A 168 -7.79 24.94 -5.43
N THR A 169 -6.97 25.98 -5.32
CA THR A 169 -5.62 25.90 -4.74
C THR A 169 -5.45 26.98 -3.67
N PRO A 170 -6.01 26.80 -2.46
CA PRO A 170 -5.91 27.81 -1.42
C PRO A 170 -4.45 28.04 -1.02
N ALA A 171 -4.05 29.31 -0.95
CA ALA A 171 -2.67 29.69 -0.64
C ALA A 171 -2.36 29.74 0.86
N ASN A 172 -3.39 29.66 1.71
CA ASN A 172 -3.35 29.82 3.16
C ASN A 172 -3.25 28.49 3.93
N LEU A 173 -2.96 27.36 3.26
CA LEU A 173 -2.81 26.07 3.93
C LEU A 173 -1.35 25.89 4.40
N PRO A 174 -1.07 25.95 5.72
CA PRO A 174 0.31 25.96 6.21
C PRO A 174 1.06 24.65 5.97
N TRP A 175 0.35 23.54 5.73
CA TRP A 175 0.98 22.25 5.40
C TRP A 175 1.35 22.08 3.92
N PHE A 176 1.13 23.09 3.08
CA PHE A 176 1.55 23.15 1.68
C PHE A 176 2.34 24.43 1.38
N ASP A 177 3.10 24.91 2.36
CA ASP A 177 3.88 26.14 2.29
C ASP A 177 5.27 25.96 1.65
N LEU A 178 5.72 24.72 1.46
CA LEU A 178 7.02 24.38 0.86
C LEU A 178 6.95 24.13 -0.65
N LEU A 179 5.89 23.50 -1.13
CA LEU A 179 5.69 23.17 -2.55
C LEU A 179 4.35 23.74 -3.02
N ALA A 180 4.19 23.90 -4.33
CA ALA A 180 2.89 24.27 -4.89
C ALA A 180 1.80 23.30 -4.42
N HIS A 181 0.61 23.83 -4.13
CA HIS A 181 -0.57 23.06 -3.71
C HIS A 181 -0.73 21.75 -4.53
N PRO A 182 -1.08 20.58 -3.94
CA PRO A 182 -1.11 19.31 -4.65
C PRO A 182 -1.89 19.32 -5.98
N ALA A 183 -2.99 20.06 -6.05
CA ALA A 183 -3.77 20.20 -7.29
C ALA A 183 -3.07 21.00 -8.41
N ALA A 184 -2.15 21.90 -8.06
CA ALA A 184 -1.33 22.68 -9.00
C ALA A 184 0.08 22.11 -9.19
N TRP A 185 0.49 21.14 -8.37
CA TRP A 185 1.84 20.59 -8.39
C TRP A 185 2.03 19.64 -9.57
N LYS A 186 2.88 20.03 -10.52
CA LYS A 186 3.16 19.26 -11.74
C LYS A 186 4.64 18.90 -11.82
N LEU A 187 4.95 17.60 -11.69
CA LEU A 187 6.24 17.04 -12.08
C LEU A 187 6.11 16.45 -13.48
N ASN A 188 6.97 16.88 -14.42
CA ASN A 188 6.91 16.35 -15.78
C ASN A 188 7.49 14.93 -15.85
N ALA A 189 7.06 14.16 -16.86
CA ALA A 189 7.49 12.78 -17.06
C ALA A 189 9.01 12.63 -17.24
N GLY A 190 9.67 13.61 -17.87
CA GLY A 190 11.13 13.61 -18.05
C GLY A 190 11.89 13.73 -16.73
N TYR A 191 11.45 14.62 -15.84
CA TYR A 191 11.97 14.76 -14.48
C TYR A 191 11.77 13.45 -13.71
N LEU A 192 10.54 12.92 -13.68
CA LEU A 192 10.22 11.69 -12.95
C LEU A 192 11.03 10.49 -13.48
N GLN A 193 11.20 10.36 -14.79
CA GLN A 193 12.01 9.30 -15.39
C GLN A 193 13.48 9.41 -14.94
N GLY A 194 14.06 10.61 -15.01
CA GLY A 194 15.46 10.89 -14.66
C GLY A 194 15.75 11.03 -13.17
N ALA A 195 14.74 11.22 -12.32
CA ALA A 195 14.92 11.54 -10.91
C ALA A 195 15.65 10.41 -10.17
N THR A 196 16.69 10.76 -9.43
CA THR A 196 17.39 9.85 -8.53
C THR A 196 16.54 9.60 -7.27
N LYS A 197 16.84 8.52 -6.54
CA LYS A 197 16.23 8.26 -5.23
C LYS A 197 16.41 9.45 -4.29
N GLU A 198 17.60 10.05 -4.26
CA GLU A 198 17.91 11.20 -3.41
C GLU A 198 17.04 12.42 -3.73
N GLN A 199 16.85 12.73 -5.02
CA GLN A 199 15.97 13.83 -5.44
C GLN A 199 14.52 13.61 -4.97
N LEU A 200 14.00 12.38 -5.10
CA LEU A 200 12.66 12.04 -4.63
C LEU A 200 12.56 12.06 -3.10
N VAL A 201 13.57 11.60 -2.38
CA VAL A 201 13.63 11.70 -0.92
C VAL A 201 13.64 13.16 -0.47
N ASN A 202 14.35 14.04 -1.18
CA ASN A 202 14.36 15.48 -0.89
C ASN A 202 12.98 16.11 -1.13
N LEU A 203 12.26 15.73 -2.18
CA LEU A 203 10.85 16.12 -2.34
C LEU A 203 9.98 15.57 -1.21
N GLY A 204 10.20 14.31 -0.82
CA GLY A 204 9.50 13.69 0.31
C GLY A 204 9.65 14.48 1.61
N LYS A 205 10.86 14.98 1.92
CA LYS A 205 11.10 15.89 3.06
C LYS A 205 10.23 17.15 3.00
N MET A 206 10.00 17.72 1.81
CA MET A 206 9.14 18.90 1.64
C MET A 206 7.65 18.61 1.86
N THR A 207 7.26 17.35 1.75
CA THR A 207 5.85 16.90 1.91
C THR A 207 5.61 16.19 3.24
N SER A 208 6.65 16.15 4.09
CA SER A 208 6.73 15.24 5.22
C SER A 208 5.82 15.63 6.39
N LEU A 209 5.42 14.62 7.14
CA LEU A 209 4.74 14.83 8.42
C LEU A 209 5.67 15.53 9.44
N GLU A 210 6.99 15.34 9.31
CA GLU A 210 7.99 16.03 10.12
C GLU A 210 7.89 17.54 9.98
N HIS A 211 7.77 18.08 8.77
CA HIS A 211 7.56 19.53 8.63
C HIS A 211 6.19 19.96 9.18
N ARG A 212 5.14 19.20 8.86
CA ARG A 212 3.75 19.53 9.21
C ARG A 212 3.53 19.67 10.71
N ARG A 213 4.22 18.89 11.56
CA ARG A 213 4.09 18.99 13.03
C ARG A 213 4.57 20.32 13.62
N HIS A 214 5.34 21.10 12.85
CA HIS A 214 5.82 22.42 13.28
C HIS A 214 4.94 23.58 12.82
N VAL A 215 4.08 23.35 11.81
CA VAL A 215 3.30 24.43 11.16
C VAL A 215 1.79 24.23 11.27
N VAL A 216 1.34 23.08 11.79
CA VAL A 216 -0.07 22.76 12.03
C VAL A 216 -0.30 22.53 13.51
N ASP A 217 -1.43 23.04 14.03
CA ASP A 217 -1.89 22.71 15.38
C ASP A 217 -1.90 21.18 15.59
N PRO A 218 -1.36 20.66 16.71
CA PRO A 218 -1.26 19.21 16.93
C PRO A 218 -2.61 18.48 16.91
N THR A 219 -3.69 19.11 17.37
CA THR A 219 -5.03 18.51 17.36
C THR A 219 -5.53 18.38 15.93
N LEU A 220 -5.45 19.47 15.16
CA LEU A 220 -5.85 19.47 13.76
C LEU A 220 -5.02 18.49 12.93
N LEU A 221 -3.70 18.45 13.15
CA LEU A 221 -2.80 17.50 12.50
C LEU A 221 -3.17 16.06 12.82
N GLY A 222 -3.43 15.75 14.09
CA GLY A 222 -3.84 14.42 14.52
C GLY A 222 -5.11 13.94 13.82
N LEU A 223 -6.09 14.84 13.62
CA LEU A 223 -7.31 14.50 12.90
C LEU A 223 -7.08 14.34 11.38
N HIS A 224 -6.25 15.18 10.76
CA HIS A 224 -5.86 15.00 9.35
C HIS A 224 -5.20 13.64 9.11
N GLU A 225 -4.31 13.24 10.01
CA GLU A 225 -3.65 11.95 9.93
C GLU A 225 -4.60 10.80 10.28
N MET A 226 -5.57 10.99 11.19
CA MET A 226 -6.62 10.00 11.43
C MET A 226 -7.47 9.73 10.17
N ILE A 227 -7.84 10.77 9.41
CA ILE A 227 -8.49 10.60 8.10
C ILE A 227 -7.57 9.82 7.16
N THR A 228 -6.32 10.26 7.02
CA THR A 228 -5.34 9.63 6.11
C THR A 228 -5.12 8.15 6.45
N TYR A 229 -5.03 7.79 7.73
CA TYR A 229 -4.82 6.41 8.18
C TYR A 229 -6.09 5.57 8.05
N GLY A 230 -7.26 6.16 8.29
CA GLY A 230 -8.55 5.54 7.99
C GLY A 230 -8.67 5.19 6.50
N LEU A 231 -8.27 6.09 5.61
CA LEU A 231 -8.22 5.83 4.16
C LEU A 231 -7.28 4.68 3.80
N ARG A 232 -6.11 4.56 4.46
CA ARG A 232 -5.19 3.42 4.25
C ARG A 232 -5.85 2.08 4.56
N GLY A 233 -6.61 1.99 5.66
CA GLY A 233 -7.37 0.79 6.01
C GLY A 233 -8.53 0.52 5.06
N LEU A 234 -9.35 1.53 4.78
CA LEU A 234 -10.47 1.45 3.83
C LEU A 234 -10.01 0.98 2.45
N CYS A 235 -8.96 1.58 1.90
CA CYS A 235 -8.43 1.23 0.59
C CYS A 235 -7.88 -0.20 0.53
N ALA A 236 -7.37 -0.74 1.64
CA ALA A 236 -6.96 -2.14 1.71
C ALA A 236 -8.16 -3.09 1.54
N TYR A 237 -9.29 -2.79 2.21
CA TYR A 237 -10.52 -3.58 2.03
C TYR A 237 -11.08 -3.45 0.62
N SER A 238 -11.19 -2.22 0.10
CA SER A 238 -11.68 -1.98 -1.26
C SER A 238 -10.82 -2.65 -2.33
N HIS A 239 -9.50 -2.66 -2.15
CA HIS A 239 -8.59 -3.36 -3.07
C HIS A 239 -8.87 -4.87 -3.12
N HIS A 240 -9.01 -5.52 -1.96
CA HIS A 240 -9.33 -6.95 -1.91
C HIS A 240 -10.75 -7.26 -2.42
N ALA A 241 -11.71 -6.36 -2.19
CA ALA A 241 -13.06 -6.49 -2.75
C ALA A 241 -13.03 -6.47 -4.29
N GLU A 242 -12.26 -5.55 -4.87
CA GLU A 242 -12.07 -5.43 -6.33
C GLU A 242 -11.43 -6.70 -6.92
N VAL A 243 -10.44 -7.28 -6.26
CA VAL A 243 -9.82 -8.56 -6.67
C VAL A 243 -10.85 -9.70 -6.74
N LEU A 244 -11.91 -9.63 -5.94
CA LEU A 244 -13.03 -10.57 -5.93
C LEU A 244 -14.17 -10.18 -6.89
N GLY A 245 -14.00 -9.10 -7.66
CA GLY A 245 -14.99 -8.58 -8.60
C GLY A 245 -16.07 -7.70 -7.97
N GLN A 246 -15.89 -7.28 -6.71
CA GLN A 246 -16.82 -6.38 -6.00
C GLN A 246 -16.33 -4.95 -6.04
N ARG A 247 -17.26 -3.99 -6.16
CA ARG A 247 -16.94 -2.57 -6.21
C ARG A 247 -18.11 -1.72 -5.77
N ASP A 248 -17.83 -0.62 -5.09
CA ASP A 248 -18.82 0.38 -4.69
C ASP A 248 -18.38 1.77 -5.16
N ALA A 249 -19.19 2.39 -6.01
CA ALA A 249 -18.86 3.68 -6.62
C ALA A 249 -18.89 4.84 -5.62
N ASP A 250 -19.62 4.73 -4.51
CA ASP A 250 -19.61 5.75 -3.47
C ASP A 250 -18.30 5.68 -2.69
N VAL A 251 -17.79 4.48 -2.40
CA VAL A 251 -16.49 4.29 -1.75
C VAL A 251 -15.36 4.85 -2.62
N ASP A 252 -15.36 4.54 -3.91
CA ASP A 252 -14.41 5.07 -4.89
C ASP A 252 -14.37 6.61 -4.86
N LYS A 253 -15.54 7.24 -4.98
CA LYS A 253 -15.68 8.71 -4.98
C LYS A 253 -15.26 9.31 -3.64
N PHE A 254 -15.65 8.68 -2.54
CA PHE A 254 -15.32 9.14 -1.20
C PHE A 254 -13.81 9.21 -0.95
N VAL A 255 -13.02 8.25 -1.44
CA VAL A 255 -11.56 8.29 -1.28
C VAL A 255 -10.96 9.53 -1.97
N ALA A 256 -11.43 9.86 -3.18
CA ALA A 256 -11.01 11.07 -3.87
C ALA A 256 -11.47 12.34 -3.13
N GLU A 257 -12.73 12.36 -2.68
CA GLU A 257 -13.30 13.47 -1.89
C GLU A 257 -12.51 13.71 -0.60
N ALA A 258 -12.18 12.68 0.16
CA ALA A 258 -11.49 12.81 1.44
C ALA A 258 -10.06 13.34 1.28
N TYR A 259 -9.32 12.90 0.27
CA TYR A 259 -8.01 13.47 -0.05
C TYR A 259 -8.13 14.92 -0.56
N ALA A 260 -9.14 15.24 -1.38
CA ALA A 260 -9.40 16.60 -1.84
C ALA A 260 -9.79 17.53 -0.68
N PHE A 261 -10.58 17.04 0.29
CA PHE A 261 -10.94 17.74 1.51
C PHE A 261 -9.71 18.14 2.31
N LEU A 262 -8.75 17.22 2.51
CA LEU A 262 -7.45 17.51 3.15
C LEU A 262 -6.60 18.55 2.39
N CYS A 263 -7.04 18.96 1.20
CA CYS A 263 -6.45 20.01 0.38
C CYS A 263 -7.32 21.25 0.24
N SER A 264 -8.32 21.43 1.11
CA SER A 264 -9.23 22.57 1.05
C SER A 264 -9.16 23.40 2.34
N GLU A 265 -9.68 24.62 2.29
CA GLU A 265 -9.82 25.45 3.49
C GLU A 265 -10.74 24.83 4.54
N ASP A 266 -11.64 23.92 4.14
CA ASP A 266 -12.49 23.19 5.08
C ASP A 266 -11.68 22.29 6.03
N ALA A 267 -10.47 21.89 5.65
CA ALA A 267 -9.55 21.17 6.53
C ALA A 267 -8.91 22.08 7.61
N LEU A 268 -9.15 23.39 7.61
CA LEU A 268 -8.81 24.29 8.72
C LEU A 268 -9.87 24.28 9.83
N ASP A 269 -11.10 23.85 9.51
CA ASP A 269 -12.23 23.84 10.45
C ASP A 269 -12.30 22.51 11.21
N LEU A 270 -12.13 22.57 12.52
CA LEU A 270 -12.10 21.38 13.38
C LEU A 270 -13.42 20.56 13.31
N GLY A 271 -14.57 21.23 13.24
CA GLY A 271 -15.87 20.58 13.17
C GLY A 271 -16.08 19.84 11.85
N LYS A 272 -15.68 20.47 10.73
CA LYS A 272 -15.72 19.82 9.41
C LYS A 272 -14.75 18.64 9.34
N VAL A 273 -13.55 18.77 9.91
CA VAL A 273 -12.57 17.68 9.97
C VAL A 273 -13.10 16.50 10.78
N LEU A 274 -13.74 16.74 11.93
CA LEU A 274 -14.41 15.67 12.69
C LEU A 274 -15.54 15.01 11.88
N GLY A 275 -16.35 15.80 11.16
CA GLY A 275 -17.35 15.25 10.25
C GLY A 275 -16.75 14.35 9.15
N MET A 276 -15.58 14.71 8.62
CA MET A 276 -14.88 13.89 7.64
C MET A 276 -14.31 12.59 8.24
N VAL A 277 -13.90 12.61 9.51
CA VAL A 277 -13.52 11.38 10.25
C VAL A 277 -14.70 10.42 10.34
N ASP A 278 -15.88 10.91 10.73
CA ASP A 278 -17.10 10.09 10.82
C ASP A 278 -17.49 9.53 9.45
N ALA A 279 -17.39 10.36 8.40
CA ALA A 279 -17.64 9.95 7.02
C ALA A 279 -16.66 8.85 6.57
N ALA A 280 -15.38 8.95 6.94
CA ALA A 280 -14.39 7.92 6.66
C ALA A 280 -14.72 6.59 7.35
N GLY A 281 -15.23 6.63 8.59
CA GLY A 281 -15.75 5.46 9.29
C GLY A 281 -16.93 4.81 8.56
N ALA A 282 -17.90 5.61 8.11
CA ALA A 282 -19.05 5.13 7.36
C ALA A 282 -18.67 4.50 6.01
N ALA A 283 -17.74 5.12 5.27
CA ALA A 283 -17.20 4.57 4.04
C ALA A 283 -16.40 3.28 4.28
N GLY A 284 -15.68 3.20 5.40
CA GLY A 284 -14.98 1.99 5.82
C GLY A 284 -15.94 0.81 6.06
N LEU A 285 -17.10 1.07 6.67
CA LEU A 285 -18.14 0.06 6.85
C LEU A 285 -18.69 -0.45 5.51
N LYS A 286 -18.91 0.43 4.53
CA LYS A 286 -19.30 0.04 3.17
C LYS A 286 -18.23 -0.83 2.52
N ALA A 287 -16.96 -0.44 2.62
CA ALA A 287 -15.83 -1.21 2.06
C ALA A 287 -15.72 -2.63 2.69
N MET A 288 -15.91 -2.74 4.02
CA MET A 288 -15.94 -4.04 4.69
C MET A 288 -17.12 -4.91 4.22
N LYS A 289 -18.30 -4.31 4.02
CA LYS A 289 -19.48 -5.02 3.54
C LYS A 289 -19.27 -5.62 2.15
N ILE A 290 -18.75 -4.85 1.18
CA ILE A 290 -18.50 -5.38 -0.17
C ILE A 290 -17.38 -6.43 -0.19
N LEU A 291 -16.40 -6.34 0.72
CA LEU A 291 -15.38 -7.38 0.88
C LEU A 291 -15.98 -8.68 1.43
N ASP A 292 -16.84 -8.60 2.45
CA ASP A 292 -17.59 -9.74 2.99
C ASP A 292 -18.45 -10.40 1.91
N GLU A 293 -19.22 -9.61 1.16
CA GLU A 293 -20.04 -10.08 0.04
C GLU A 293 -19.18 -10.79 -1.03
N GLY A 294 -18.00 -10.25 -1.36
CA GLY A 294 -17.05 -10.86 -2.29
C GLY A 294 -16.53 -12.21 -1.80
N HIS A 295 -16.19 -12.31 -0.51
CA HIS A 295 -15.76 -13.58 0.09
C HIS A 295 -16.89 -14.60 0.14
N VAL A 296 -18.06 -14.21 0.67
CA VAL A 296 -19.20 -15.11 0.86
C VAL A 296 -19.74 -15.61 -0.47
N SER A 297 -19.93 -14.73 -1.44
CA SER A 297 -20.47 -15.12 -2.77
C SER A 297 -19.55 -16.10 -3.49
N LYS A 298 -18.24 -15.96 -3.33
CA LYS A 298 -17.25 -16.80 -4.01
C LYS A 298 -16.89 -18.08 -3.25
N PHE A 299 -16.73 -17.99 -1.93
CA PHE A 299 -16.16 -19.04 -1.11
C PHE A 299 -17.14 -19.69 -0.11
N GLY A 300 -18.36 -19.13 -0.01
CA GLY A 300 -19.41 -19.54 0.92
C GLY A 300 -19.29 -18.86 2.28
N HIS A 301 -20.37 -18.90 3.09
CA HIS A 301 -20.30 -18.42 4.47
C HIS A 301 -19.31 -19.26 5.29
N PRO A 302 -18.42 -18.65 6.07
CA PRO A 302 -17.54 -19.37 6.97
C PRO A 302 -18.30 -20.26 7.96
N GLU A 303 -17.82 -21.48 8.17
CA GLU A 303 -18.36 -22.43 9.15
C GLU A 303 -17.32 -22.78 10.22
N PRO A 304 -17.74 -23.10 11.47
CA PRO A 304 -16.84 -23.63 12.48
C PRO A 304 -16.00 -24.78 11.94
N THR A 305 -14.68 -24.64 11.97
CA THR A 305 -13.76 -25.58 11.32
C THR A 305 -12.60 -25.93 12.23
N GLN A 306 -12.38 -27.24 12.40
CA GLN A 306 -11.15 -27.74 13.00
C GLN A 306 -10.00 -27.64 12.01
N VAL A 307 -8.91 -27.02 12.44
CA VAL A 307 -7.75 -26.75 11.59
C VAL A 307 -6.54 -27.49 12.15
N ARG A 308 -5.89 -28.29 11.29
CA ARG A 308 -4.65 -28.98 11.66
C ARG A 308 -3.54 -27.97 11.92
N ILE A 309 -2.93 -28.07 13.11
CA ILE A 309 -1.76 -27.27 13.51
C ILE A 309 -0.45 -28.07 13.53
N THR A 310 -0.53 -29.38 13.35
CA THR A 310 0.62 -30.28 13.39
C THR A 310 1.22 -30.48 11.99
N PRO A 311 2.55 -30.61 11.87
CA PRO A 311 3.22 -30.80 10.59
C PRO A 311 2.67 -32.00 9.78
N LYS A 312 2.73 -31.88 8.45
CA LYS A 312 2.41 -32.96 7.51
C LYS A 312 3.61 -33.16 6.58
N LYS A 313 4.07 -34.41 6.48
CA LYS A 313 5.20 -34.79 5.61
C LYS A 313 4.88 -34.44 4.14
N GLY A 314 5.86 -33.91 3.42
CA GLY A 314 5.77 -33.59 1.99
C GLY A 314 6.29 -32.20 1.65
N LYS A 315 6.28 -31.85 0.36
CA LYS A 315 6.61 -30.50 -0.12
C LYS A 315 5.56 -29.51 0.37
N ALA A 316 5.94 -28.25 0.58
CA ALA A 316 5.03 -27.24 1.12
C ALA A 316 5.26 -25.86 0.51
N ILE A 317 4.18 -25.08 0.41
CA ILE A 317 4.20 -23.63 0.19
C ILE A 317 3.51 -22.97 1.38
N LEU A 318 4.08 -21.89 1.90
CA LEU A 318 3.50 -21.07 2.96
C LEU A 318 2.96 -19.76 2.35
N ILE A 319 1.66 -19.53 2.49
CA ILE A 319 0.98 -18.29 2.06
C ILE A 319 0.56 -17.48 3.28
N SER A 320 0.73 -16.15 3.22
CA SER A 320 0.41 -15.20 4.30
C SER A 320 -0.24 -13.95 3.71
N GLY A 321 -0.83 -13.11 4.56
CA GLY A 321 -1.51 -11.88 4.16
C GLY A 321 -3.02 -12.03 4.39
N HIS A 322 -3.82 -11.52 3.46
CA HIS A 322 -5.28 -11.53 3.57
C HIS A 322 -5.98 -11.97 2.28
N ASP A 323 -5.26 -12.04 1.16
CA ASP A 323 -5.88 -12.22 -0.14
C ASP A 323 -6.36 -13.66 -0.37
N MET A 324 -7.69 -13.83 -0.35
CA MET A 324 -8.34 -15.13 -0.54
C MET A 324 -8.33 -15.57 -2.01
N GLN A 325 -8.26 -14.65 -2.96
CA GLN A 325 -8.19 -14.98 -4.38
C GLN A 325 -6.85 -15.60 -4.74
N ASP A 326 -5.74 -15.00 -4.29
CA ASP A 326 -4.39 -15.57 -4.43
C ASP A 326 -4.30 -16.94 -3.74
N THR A 327 -4.93 -17.09 -2.57
CA THR A 327 -5.02 -18.38 -1.86
C THR A 327 -5.74 -19.42 -2.70
N PHE A 328 -6.88 -19.07 -3.29
CA PHE A 328 -7.64 -19.96 -4.19
C PHE A 328 -6.83 -20.35 -5.43
N ASP A 329 -6.23 -19.37 -6.12
CA ASP A 329 -5.47 -19.61 -7.34
C ASP A 329 -4.24 -20.50 -7.09
N LEU A 330 -3.57 -20.31 -5.94
CA LEU A 330 -2.48 -21.17 -5.50
C LEU A 330 -2.96 -22.61 -5.24
N LEU A 331 -4.09 -22.78 -4.57
CA LEU A 331 -4.67 -24.10 -4.28
C LEU A 331 -5.04 -24.85 -5.55
N VAL A 332 -5.68 -24.17 -6.51
CA VAL A 332 -5.97 -24.71 -7.85
C VAL A 332 -4.68 -25.13 -8.56
N GLN A 333 -3.66 -24.27 -8.55
CA GLN A 333 -2.40 -24.55 -9.24
C GLN A 333 -1.57 -25.67 -8.58
N THR A 334 -1.82 -26.00 -7.32
CA THR A 334 -1.07 -27.03 -6.57
C THR A 334 -1.82 -28.36 -6.43
N GLU A 335 -3.09 -28.40 -6.83
CA GLU A 335 -3.95 -29.58 -6.82
C GLU A 335 -3.29 -30.75 -7.58
N GLY A 336 -3.22 -31.93 -6.94
CA GLY A 336 -2.61 -33.13 -7.49
C GLY A 336 -1.07 -33.13 -7.59
N LYS A 337 -0.37 -32.06 -7.19
CA LYS A 337 1.10 -31.94 -7.37
C LYS A 337 1.94 -32.46 -6.20
N GLY A 338 1.31 -33.00 -5.16
CA GLY A 338 2.01 -33.45 -3.95
C GLY A 338 2.66 -32.32 -3.13
N VAL A 339 2.13 -31.10 -3.26
CA VAL A 339 2.54 -29.91 -2.50
C VAL A 339 1.44 -29.52 -1.54
N ASN A 340 1.73 -29.44 -0.24
CA ASN A 340 0.82 -28.92 0.77
C ASN A 340 0.84 -27.38 0.75
N VAL A 341 -0.31 -26.73 0.87
CA VAL A 341 -0.39 -25.26 0.98
C VAL A 341 -0.72 -24.90 2.42
N TRP A 342 0.13 -24.14 3.08
CA TRP A 342 0.01 -23.75 4.49
C TRP A 342 -0.36 -22.28 4.60
N THR A 343 -1.40 -21.92 5.36
CA THR A 343 -1.75 -20.51 5.64
C THR A 343 -1.03 -19.98 6.87
N HIS A 344 -0.67 -18.68 6.89
CA HIS A 344 0.00 -18.00 7.99
C HIS A 344 -0.68 -16.67 8.32
N GLY A 345 -0.66 -16.30 9.61
CA GLY A 345 -1.24 -15.06 10.12
C GLY A 345 -2.73 -14.95 9.78
N GLU A 346 -3.08 -13.87 9.11
CA GLU A 346 -4.46 -13.48 8.79
C GLU A 346 -5.11 -14.30 7.65
N LEU A 347 -4.41 -15.29 7.08
CA LEU A 347 -5.03 -16.31 6.21
C LEU A 347 -5.55 -17.53 7.00
N LEU A 348 -5.53 -17.51 8.34
CA LEU A 348 -6.22 -18.52 9.14
C LEU A 348 -7.72 -18.66 8.77
N PRO A 349 -8.50 -17.58 8.57
CA PRO A 349 -9.91 -17.68 8.22
C PRO A 349 -10.19 -18.42 6.91
N ALA A 350 -9.20 -18.58 6.02
CA ALA A 350 -9.34 -19.33 4.77
C ALA A 350 -9.88 -20.76 5.00
N HIS A 351 -9.58 -21.35 6.15
CA HIS A 351 -10.02 -22.69 6.53
C HIS A 351 -11.52 -22.76 6.85
N GLY A 352 -12.15 -21.65 7.22
CA GLY A 352 -13.59 -21.59 7.49
C GLY A 352 -14.45 -21.62 6.24
N TYR A 353 -13.90 -21.29 5.08
CA TYR A 353 -14.65 -21.17 3.83
C TYR A 353 -14.93 -22.53 3.17
N PRO A 354 -16.21 -22.93 2.98
CA PRO A 354 -16.56 -24.24 2.43
C PRO A 354 -15.95 -24.54 1.05
N ALA A 355 -15.88 -23.55 0.15
CA ALA A 355 -15.34 -23.75 -1.19
C ALA A 355 -13.83 -24.07 -1.19
N LEU A 356 -13.09 -23.57 -0.20
CA LEU A 356 -11.66 -23.86 -0.04
C LEU A 356 -11.48 -25.20 0.67
N LYS A 357 -12.14 -25.37 1.82
CA LYS A 357 -12.02 -26.54 2.70
C LYS A 357 -12.47 -27.85 2.04
N LYS A 358 -13.62 -27.86 1.37
CA LYS A 358 -14.19 -29.10 0.80
C LYS A 358 -13.43 -29.56 -0.43
N ARG A 359 -12.90 -28.62 -1.22
CA ARG A 359 -12.22 -28.91 -2.48
C ARG A 359 -10.75 -29.28 -2.28
N PHE A 360 -10.04 -28.62 -1.36
CA PHE A 360 -8.58 -28.71 -1.28
C PHE A 360 -8.10 -29.36 0.02
N PRO A 361 -8.05 -30.71 0.11
CA PRO A 361 -7.57 -31.42 1.30
C PRO A 361 -6.06 -31.22 1.59
N HIS A 362 -5.31 -30.61 0.65
CA HIS A 362 -3.91 -30.23 0.81
C HIS A 362 -3.72 -28.81 1.37
N LEU A 363 -4.80 -28.07 1.64
CA LEU A 363 -4.78 -26.86 2.45
C LEU A 363 -4.51 -27.23 3.92
N GLN A 364 -3.53 -26.58 4.52
CA GLN A 364 -3.03 -26.79 5.87
C GLN A 364 -2.86 -25.41 6.55
N LYS A 365 -2.72 -25.37 7.87
CA LYS A 365 -2.42 -24.11 8.57
C LYS A 365 -1.00 -24.16 9.10
N ALA A 366 -0.15 -23.25 8.65
CA ALA A 366 1.09 -23.00 9.34
C ALA A 366 0.75 -22.09 10.50
N VAL A 367 0.64 -22.71 11.66
CA VAL A 367 0.74 -21.90 12.87
C VAL A 367 2.05 -21.12 12.76
N ALA A 368 2.04 -19.88 13.26
CA ALA A 368 3.19 -19.08 13.60
C ALA A 368 4.03 -19.81 14.67
N VAL A 369 4.48 -21.01 14.33
CA VAL A 369 5.00 -22.03 15.24
C VAL A 369 6.34 -21.56 15.73
N LEU A 370 7.22 -21.03 14.87
CA LEU A 370 8.57 -20.71 15.33
C LEU A 370 8.55 -19.68 16.47
N LEU A 371 8.01 -18.48 16.28
CA LEU A 371 8.02 -17.46 17.34
C LEU A 371 7.21 -17.88 18.57
N THR A 372 6.09 -18.58 18.38
CA THR A 372 5.29 -19.11 19.50
C THR A 372 6.04 -20.22 20.25
N LEU A 373 6.72 -21.12 19.55
CA LEU A 373 7.53 -22.18 20.15
C LEU A 373 8.74 -21.62 20.88
N LEU A 374 9.41 -20.62 20.30
CA LEU A 374 10.48 -19.89 20.97
C LEU A 374 9.92 -19.21 22.23
N HIS A 375 8.78 -18.52 22.15
CA HIS A 375 8.11 -17.93 23.32
C HIS A 375 7.73 -18.97 24.39
N LEU A 376 7.26 -20.15 23.99
CA LEU A 376 6.92 -21.27 24.88
C LEU A 376 8.17 -22.04 25.38
N GLY A 377 9.38 -21.59 25.04
CA GLY A 377 10.64 -22.18 25.51
C GLY A 377 11.05 -23.48 24.83
N VAL A 378 10.44 -23.84 23.71
CA VAL A 378 10.76 -25.06 22.96
C VAL A 378 12.10 -24.88 22.24
N LYS A 379 13.01 -25.85 22.45
CA LYS A 379 14.40 -25.82 21.95
C LYS A 379 14.68 -26.88 20.89
N ASN A 380 15.84 -26.80 20.26
CA ASN A 380 16.37 -27.77 19.29
C ASN A 380 15.51 -27.92 18.02
N ILE A 381 14.86 -26.84 17.63
CA ILE A 381 14.02 -26.77 16.43
C ILE A 381 14.92 -26.76 15.20
N ARG A 382 14.63 -27.61 14.21
CA ARG A 382 15.32 -27.62 12.91
C ARG A 382 14.47 -26.90 11.87
N ILE A 383 15.05 -25.92 11.17
CA ILE A 383 14.44 -25.13 10.09
C ILE A 383 15.38 -25.08 8.89
N GLY A 384 14.95 -24.81 7.67
CA GLY A 384 15.91 -24.65 6.57
C GLY A 384 15.37 -24.96 5.17
N PRO A 385 16.26 -25.01 4.15
CA PRO A 385 17.73 -24.92 4.24
C PRO A 385 18.29 -23.50 4.39
N LYS A 386 17.44 -22.48 4.33
CA LYS A 386 17.81 -21.09 4.65
C LYS A 386 17.01 -20.63 5.85
N ALA A 387 17.64 -19.86 6.73
CA ALA A 387 16.93 -19.18 7.79
C ALA A 387 15.86 -18.24 7.20
N PRO A 388 14.73 -18.03 7.89
CA PRO A 388 13.74 -17.05 7.50
C PRO A 388 14.38 -15.68 7.28
N ALA A 389 14.03 -15.04 6.17
CA ALA A 389 14.67 -13.79 5.74
C ALA A 389 14.48 -12.60 6.71
N PHE A 390 13.55 -12.70 7.66
CA PHE A 390 13.35 -11.70 8.70
C PHE A 390 14.32 -11.83 9.89
N LEU A 391 15.07 -12.93 9.98
CA LEU A 391 16.14 -13.09 10.96
C LEU A 391 17.43 -12.51 10.38
N THR A 392 17.84 -11.34 10.88
CA THR A 392 19.19 -10.79 10.67
C THR A 392 20.25 -11.77 11.21
N PRO A 393 21.52 -11.68 10.78
CA PRO A 393 22.59 -12.52 11.34
C PRO A 393 22.68 -12.47 12.86
N GLU A 394 22.48 -11.30 13.46
CA GLU A 394 22.52 -11.07 14.91
C GLU A 394 21.33 -11.71 15.61
N SER A 395 20.12 -11.51 15.09
CA SER A 395 18.90 -12.12 15.66
C SER A 395 18.88 -13.64 15.47
N LEU A 396 19.37 -14.14 14.34
CA LEU A 396 19.55 -15.58 14.12
C LEU A 396 20.53 -16.15 15.15
N LYS A 397 21.66 -15.48 15.40
CA LYS A 397 22.62 -15.89 16.43
C LYS A 397 21.96 -15.97 17.81
N VAL A 398 21.20 -14.95 18.21
CA VAL A 398 20.47 -14.96 19.49
C VAL A 398 19.50 -16.14 19.57
N VAL A 399 18.76 -16.42 18.50
CA VAL A 399 17.78 -17.50 18.46
C VAL A 399 18.46 -18.88 18.49
N VAL A 400 19.60 -19.03 17.80
CA VAL A 400 20.45 -20.24 17.84
C VAL A 400 20.99 -20.46 19.25
N ASP A 401 21.58 -19.44 19.86
CA ASP A 401 22.21 -19.54 21.19
C ASP A 401 21.17 -19.82 22.29
N THR A 402 19.99 -19.19 22.21
CA THR A 402 18.96 -19.27 23.25
C THR A 402 18.13 -20.55 23.15
N TYR A 403 17.79 -20.95 21.92
CA TYR A 403 16.82 -22.01 21.66
C TYR A 403 17.39 -23.21 20.90
N GLY A 404 18.68 -23.22 20.56
CA GLY A 404 19.29 -24.33 19.82
C GLY A 404 18.67 -24.51 18.43
N LEU A 405 18.22 -23.43 17.79
CA LEU A 405 17.67 -23.45 16.43
C LEU A 405 18.76 -23.94 15.45
N LYS A 406 18.45 -24.94 14.62
CA LYS A 406 19.40 -25.57 13.70
C LYS A 406 18.94 -25.38 12.26
N VAL A 407 19.86 -25.01 11.37
CA VAL A 407 19.56 -24.91 9.93
C VAL A 407 19.87 -26.25 9.26
N THR A 408 18.88 -26.88 8.62
CA THR A 408 19.02 -28.18 7.95
C THR A 408 19.78 -28.07 6.62
N ASP A 409 20.51 -29.12 6.23
CA ASP A 409 21.17 -29.21 4.92
C ASP A 409 20.34 -30.09 3.97
N VAL A 410 19.89 -29.52 2.84
CA VAL A 410 19.13 -30.26 1.81
C VAL A 410 19.94 -31.34 1.09
N LYS A 411 21.27 -31.37 1.24
CA LYS A 411 22.13 -32.38 0.62
C LYS A 411 22.12 -33.72 1.33
N ASP A 412 21.78 -33.76 2.63
CA ASP A 412 21.71 -35.00 3.40
C ASP A 412 20.55 -35.02 4.42
N PRO A 413 19.30 -35.17 3.94
CA PRO A 413 18.13 -35.26 4.82
C PRO A 413 18.16 -36.50 5.75
N ALA A 414 18.93 -37.53 5.42
CA ALA A 414 19.02 -38.74 6.24
C ALA A 414 19.82 -38.50 7.52
N ALA A 415 20.91 -37.73 7.44
CA ALA A 415 21.67 -37.29 8.60
C ALA A 415 20.83 -36.40 9.54
N ASP A 416 20.02 -35.49 8.99
CA ASP A 416 19.13 -34.64 9.79
C ASP A 416 18.09 -35.46 10.56
N VAL A 417 17.50 -36.47 9.92
CA VAL A 417 16.54 -37.39 10.58
C VAL A 417 17.23 -38.23 11.65
N ALA A 418 18.42 -38.77 11.36
CA ALA A 418 19.19 -39.54 12.35
C ALA A 418 19.54 -38.69 13.58
N ALA A 419 19.94 -37.44 13.39
CA ALA A 419 20.25 -36.51 14.46
C ALA A 419 19.02 -36.10 15.29
N MET A 420 17.85 -35.95 14.64
CA MET A 420 16.58 -35.74 15.35
C MET A 420 16.21 -36.95 16.23
N MET A 421 16.41 -38.17 15.71
CA MET A 421 16.10 -39.41 16.44
C MET A 421 17.10 -39.70 17.56
N SER A 422 18.32 -39.16 17.50
CA SER A 422 19.33 -39.28 18.56
C SER A 422 19.20 -38.23 19.67
N GLY A 423 18.23 -37.31 19.58
CA GLY A 423 18.00 -36.28 20.59
C GLY A 423 19.01 -35.12 20.59
N ASN A 424 19.79 -34.95 19.51
CA ASN A 424 20.75 -33.85 19.36
C ASN A 424 20.13 -32.63 18.69
#